data_AF-W5WIA5-F1
#
_entry.id   AF-W5WIA5-F1
#
_cell.length_a   1.000
_cell.length_b   1.000
_cell.length_c   1.000
_cell.angle_alpha   90.00
_cell.angle_beta   90.00
_cell.angle_gamma   90.00
#
_symmetry.space_group_name_H-M   'P 1'
#
loop_
_entity.id
_entity.type
_entity.pdbx_description
1 polymer ?
#
loop_
_entity_poly.entity_id
_entity_poly.type
_entity_poly.pdbx_seq_one_letter_code
_entity_poly.pdbx_strand_id
1 'polypeptide(L)'
;MHPWTARWLTGAVAVPAVLAVVGVAAQGAGIEEQVLATTRGVLASGGQAGATAVVSGRDVTLSGVPYERIADTVKAVGAVDRVGSVVAREPRLSPLKIDVTDQHVVVTGTTQQEAWRQRFVRAVAEYSHGRELVDHTSTAQGADFAMTTTAAAALVSVLTVQPGVEVSVSAAEGRVQLDGVMPDDARRANTVDLLTRLFGAGVVVDKTHVQGSPR
;
A
#
# COMPACT_ATOMS: atom_id res chain seq x y z
N MET A 1 69.58 -8.84 -0.03
CA MET A 1 68.52 -7.81 0.16
C MET A 1 68.38 -7.56 1.65
N HIS A 2 68.63 -6.33 2.12
CA HIS A 2 68.61 -6.03 3.56
C HIS A 2 67.17 -6.06 4.10
N PRO A 3 66.93 -6.65 5.28
CA PRO A 3 65.59 -6.80 5.88
C PRO A 3 64.91 -5.46 6.22
N TRP A 4 65.64 -4.35 6.14
CA TRP A 4 65.13 -3.01 6.44
C TRP A 4 64.37 -2.36 5.27
N THR A 5 64.71 -2.66 4.01
CA THR A 5 64.00 -2.11 2.84
C THR A 5 62.63 -2.75 2.64
N ALA A 6 62.47 -4.03 3.02
CA ALA A 6 61.19 -4.74 2.97
C ALA A 6 60.14 -4.16 3.94
N ARG A 7 60.56 -3.73 5.13
CA ARG A 7 59.69 -3.07 6.14
C ARG A 7 59.27 -1.66 5.74
N TRP A 8 60.14 -0.94 5.04
CA TRP A 8 59.84 0.42 4.58
C TRP A 8 58.83 0.42 3.41
N LEU A 9 58.99 -0.50 2.46
CA LEU A 9 58.07 -0.67 1.33
C LEU A 9 56.67 -1.16 1.75
N THR A 10 56.57 -2.02 2.77
CA THR A 10 55.26 -2.45 3.30
C THR A 10 54.52 -1.32 4.01
N GLY A 11 55.21 -0.47 4.78
CA GLY A 11 54.60 0.71 5.41
C GLY A 11 54.15 1.78 4.41
N ALA A 12 54.94 2.04 3.36
CA ALA A 12 54.64 3.05 2.35
C ALA A 12 53.42 2.73 1.48
N VAL A 13 53.06 1.45 1.32
CA VAL A 13 51.90 1.00 0.53
C VAL A 13 50.68 0.71 1.41
N ALA A 14 50.87 0.14 2.61
CA ALA A 14 49.75 -0.23 3.48
C ALA A 14 49.04 0.98 4.07
N VAL A 15 49.75 2.05 4.44
CA VAL A 15 49.15 3.23 5.07
C VAL A 15 48.22 4.00 4.11
N PRO A 16 48.60 4.29 2.85
CA PRO A 16 47.68 4.90 1.88
C PRO A 16 46.47 4.03 1.58
N ALA A 17 46.63 2.70 1.51
CA ALA A 17 45.52 1.79 1.26
C ALA A 17 44.52 1.77 2.43
N VAL A 18 44.99 1.75 3.68
CA VAL A 18 44.12 1.83 4.86
C VAL A 18 43.43 3.18 4.96
N LEU A 19 44.14 4.29 4.69
CA LEU A 19 43.53 5.63 4.67
C LEU A 19 42.52 5.81 3.53
N ALA A 20 42.76 5.22 2.36
CA ALA A 20 41.80 5.21 1.26
C ALA A 20 40.54 4.42 1.63
N VAL A 21 40.70 3.24 2.26
CA VAL A 21 39.56 2.43 2.73
C VAL A 21 38.75 3.17 3.81
N VAL A 22 39.42 3.80 4.78
CA VAL A 22 38.76 4.59 5.84
C VAL A 22 38.08 5.84 5.27
N GLY A 23 38.72 6.53 4.33
CA GLY A 23 38.15 7.71 3.66
C GLY A 23 36.91 7.39 2.82
N VAL A 24 36.94 6.27 2.09
CA VAL A 24 35.78 5.78 1.33
C VAL A 24 34.65 5.35 2.26
N ALA A 25 34.96 4.68 3.38
CA ALA A 25 33.95 4.29 4.37
C ALA A 25 33.30 5.49 5.08
N ALA A 26 34.09 6.50 5.45
CA ALA A 26 33.58 7.70 6.13
C ALA A 26 32.73 8.60 5.21
N GLN A 27 33.12 8.77 3.94
CA GLN A 27 32.30 9.52 2.98
C GLN A 27 31.01 8.78 2.58
N GLY A 28 31.06 7.45 2.50
CA GLY A 28 29.86 6.63 2.26
C GLY A 28 28.79 6.80 3.33
N ALA A 29 29.18 6.77 4.61
CA ALA A 29 28.25 6.91 5.73
C ALA A 29 27.51 8.26 5.74
N GLY A 30 28.18 9.36 5.39
CA GLY A 30 27.56 10.69 5.33
C GLY A 30 26.50 10.84 4.23
N ILE A 31 26.70 10.17 3.09
CA ILE A 31 25.73 10.17 1.99
C ILE A 31 24.50 9.36 2.37
N GLU A 32 24.68 8.17 2.94
CA GLU A 32 23.58 7.30 3.35
C GLU A 32 22.69 7.95 4.41
N GLU A 33 23.27 8.60 5.41
CA GLU A 33 22.52 9.29 6.47
C GLU A 33 21.75 10.48 5.91
N GLN A 34 22.36 11.28 5.02
CA GLN A 34 21.69 12.39 4.37
C GLN A 34 20.52 11.92 3.50
N VAL A 35 20.73 10.92 2.64
CA VAL A 35 19.68 10.34 1.78
C VAL A 35 18.56 9.75 2.63
N LEU A 36 18.88 9.05 3.72
CA LEU A 36 17.90 8.49 4.64
C LEU A 36 17.07 9.58 5.32
N ALA A 37 17.70 10.64 5.82
CA ALA A 37 17.02 11.76 6.46
C ALA A 37 16.07 12.47 5.49
N THR A 38 16.53 12.78 4.27
CA THR A 38 15.69 13.43 3.26
C THR A 38 14.56 12.51 2.80
N THR A 39 14.83 11.21 2.59
CA THR A 39 13.81 10.22 2.24
C THR A 39 12.73 10.13 3.32
N ARG A 40 13.11 10.07 4.59
CA ARG A 40 12.15 10.09 5.72
C ARG A 40 11.32 11.37 5.74
N GLY A 41 11.91 12.52 5.41
CA GLY A 41 11.19 13.78 5.25
C GLY A 41 10.12 13.72 4.17
N VAL A 42 10.43 13.15 3.01
CA VAL A 42 9.49 12.95 1.89
C VAL A 42 8.37 11.96 2.26
N LEU A 43 8.71 10.86 2.93
CA LEU A 43 7.71 9.89 3.40
C LEU A 43 6.75 10.53 4.41
N ALA A 44 7.26 11.31 5.37
CA ALA A 44 6.45 11.98 6.36
C ALA A 44 5.51 13.02 5.71
N SER A 45 6.02 13.86 4.79
CA SER A 45 5.19 14.86 4.10
C SER A 45 4.16 14.24 3.15
N GLY A 46 4.47 13.08 2.56
CA GLY A 46 3.53 12.26 1.79
C GLY A 46 2.51 11.47 2.62
N GLY A 47 2.50 11.66 3.94
CA GLY A 47 1.59 10.98 4.86
C GLY A 47 1.87 9.48 5.00
N GLN A 48 3.12 9.07 4.78
CA GLN A 48 3.65 7.70 4.86
C GLN A 48 4.62 7.55 6.03
N ALA A 49 4.36 8.21 7.17
CA ALA A 49 5.25 8.18 8.32
C ALA A 49 5.47 6.78 8.92
N GLY A 50 4.59 5.81 8.62
CA GLY A 50 4.76 4.40 8.98
C GLY A 50 5.61 3.58 8.01
N ALA A 51 6.03 4.15 6.88
CA ALA A 51 6.91 3.48 5.93
C ALA A 51 8.37 3.50 6.42
N THR A 52 9.09 2.41 6.16
CA THR A 52 10.52 2.30 6.47
C THR A 52 11.33 2.45 5.18
N ALA A 53 12.42 3.22 5.27
CA ALA A 53 13.41 3.34 4.20
C ALA A 53 14.74 2.73 4.68
N VAL A 54 15.33 1.89 3.84
CA VAL A 54 16.69 1.37 3.99
C VAL A 54 17.52 1.90 2.83
N VAL A 55 18.66 2.52 3.14
CA VAL A 55 19.56 3.11 2.13
C VAL A 55 20.83 2.28 2.07
N SER A 56 21.29 1.94 0.86
CA SER A 56 22.59 1.32 0.61
C SER A 56 23.32 2.13 -0.46
N GLY A 57 24.35 2.86 -0.06
CA GLY A 57 24.98 3.91 -0.86
C GLY A 57 23.99 5.01 -1.25
N ARG A 58 23.41 4.89 -2.45
CA ARG A 58 22.40 5.81 -3.00
C ARG A 58 21.08 5.13 -3.34
N ASP A 59 21.02 3.81 -3.18
CA ASP A 59 19.84 3.03 -3.51
C ASP A 59 18.92 2.94 -2.29
N VAL A 60 17.63 3.16 -2.52
CA VAL A 60 16.62 3.23 -1.47
C VAL A 60 15.65 2.06 -1.63
N THR A 61 15.53 1.24 -0.59
CA THR A 61 14.48 0.22 -0.48
C THR A 61 13.40 0.72 0.48
N LEU A 62 12.17 0.82 -0.02
CA LEU A 62 10.99 1.21 0.75
C LEU A 62 10.20 -0.03 1.17
N SER A 63 9.72 -0.05 2.41
CA SER A 63 8.76 -1.02 2.91
C SER A 63 7.70 -0.31 3.74
N GLY A 64 6.55 -0.93 3.97
CA GLY A 64 5.49 -0.30 4.73
C GLY A 64 4.61 0.67 3.93
N VAL A 65 4.90 0.93 2.65
CA VAL A 65 4.08 1.82 1.80
C VAL A 65 2.78 1.12 1.39
N PRO A 66 1.60 1.76 1.50
CA PRO A 66 0.34 1.20 1.02
C PRO A 66 0.40 0.98 -0.49
N TYR A 67 -0.17 -0.11 -0.98
CA TYR A 67 -0.10 -0.55 -2.36
C TYR A 67 -0.48 0.57 -3.34
N GLU A 68 -1.60 1.26 -3.08
CA GLU A 68 -2.08 2.34 -3.96
C GLU A 68 -1.20 3.60 -3.97
N ARG A 69 -0.25 3.70 -3.04
CA ARG A 69 0.68 4.84 -2.92
C ARG A 69 2.09 4.50 -3.39
N ILE A 70 2.37 3.25 -3.77
CA ILE A 70 3.72 2.81 -4.14
C ILE A 70 4.26 3.63 -5.30
N ALA A 71 3.53 3.75 -6.42
CA ALA A 71 4.01 4.44 -7.61
C ALA A 71 4.34 5.91 -7.33
N ASP A 72 3.43 6.62 -6.64
CA ASP A 72 3.62 8.02 -6.26
C ASP A 72 4.82 8.19 -5.31
N THR A 73 4.96 7.28 -4.34
CA THR A 73 6.02 7.34 -3.33
C THR A 73 7.38 7.04 -3.95
N VAL A 74 7.48 6.02 -4.80
CA VAL A 74 8.71 5.70 -5.55
C VAL A 74 9.12 6.88 -6.41
N LYS A 75 8.18 7.51 -7.12
CA LYS A 75 8.45 8.70 -7.93
C LYS A 75 8.92 9.89 -7.07
N ALA A 76 8.26 10.15 -5.95
CA ALA A 76 8.61 11.26 -5.06
C ALA A 76 9.99 11.08 -4.43
N VAL A 77 10.32 9.87 -3.94
CA VAL A 77 11.64 9.56 -3.38
C VAL A 77 12.71 9.55 -4.48
N GLY A 78 12.40 9.05 -5.67
CA GLY A 78 13.32 9.06 -6.81
C GLY A 78 13.68 10.45 -7.32
N ALA A 79 12.87 11.47 -6.99
CA ALA A 79 13.15 12.87 -7.30
C ALA A 79 14.07 13.56 -6.27
N VAL A 80 14.42 12.90 -5.17
CA VAL A 80 15.32 13.46 -4.15
C VAL A 80 16.74 13.51 -4.69
N ASP A 81 17.42 14.64 -4.45
CA ASP A 81 18.83 14.79 -4.85
C ASP A 81 19.68 13.65 -4.27
N ARG A 82 20.63 13.16 -5.06
CA ARG A 82 21.54 12.06 -4.72
C ARG A 82 20.90 10.68 -4.54
N VAL A 83 19.60 10.49 -4.70
CA VAL A 83 19.04 9.13 -4.83
C VAL A 83 19.51 8.53 -6.16
N GLY A 84 19.88 7.25 -6.15
CA GLY A 84 20.34 6.47 -7.30
C GLY A 84 19.18 5.70 -7.93
N SER A 85 18.72 4.67 -7.21
CA SER A 85 17.52 3.91 -7.55
C SER A 85 16.57 3.79 -6.35
N VAL A 86 15.29 3.56 -6.64
CA VAL A 86 14.27 3.35 -5.60
C VAL A 86 13.48 2.10 -5.93
N VAL A 87 13.39 1.19 -4.96
CA VAL A 87 12.59 -0.03 -5.04
C VAL A 87 11.64 -0.05 -3.86
N ALA A 88 10.36 -0.29 -4.10
CA ALA A 88 9.38 -0.50 -3.05
C ALA A 88 9.01 -1.98 -2.97
N ARG A 89 9.01 -2.53 -1.76
CA ARG A 89 8.47 -3.86 -1.49
C ARG A 89 6.95 -3.79 -1.46
N GLU A 90 6.31 -4.50 -2.37
CA GLU A 90 4.86 -4.62 -2.39
C GLU A 90 4.37 -5.38 -1.14
N PRO A 91 3.36 -4.85 -0.44
CA PRO A 91 2.71 -5.59 0.63
C PRO A 91 1.88 -6.75 0.04
N ARG A 92 1.65 -7.78 0.86
CA ARG A 92 0.67 -8.81 0.53
C ARG A 92 -0.73 -8.21 0.59
N LEU A 93 -1.49 -8.32 -0.50
CA LEU A 93 -2.89 -7.94 -0.52
C LEU A 93 -3.72 -8.95 0.28
N SER A 94 -4.14 -8.52 1.46
CA SER A 94 -4.98 -9.29 2.38
C SER A 94 -6.44 -9.23 1.96
N PRO A 95 -7.21 -10.31 2.17
CA PRO A 95 -8.64 -10.32 1.89
C PRO A 95 -9.34 -9.12 2.54
N LEU A 96 -10.14 -8.43 1.75
CA LEU A 96 -11.04 -7.37 2.20
C LEU A 96 -12.47 -7.83 1.99
N LYS A 97 -13.32 -7.65 3.01
CA LYS A 97 -14.75 -7.91 2.94
C LYS A 97 -15.51 -6.64 3.33
N ILE A 98 -16.49 -6.26 2.51
CA ILE A 98 -17.42 -5.17 2.78
C ILE A 98 -18.82 -5.76 2.70
N ASP A 99 -19.51 -5.84 3.84
CA ASP A 99 -20.91 -6.24 3.91
C ASP A 99 -21.77 -4.97 4.01
N VAL A 100 -22.75 -4.83 3.12
CA VAL A 100 -23.68 -3.70 3.10
C VAL A 100 -25.09 -4.22 3.31
N THR A 101 -25.75 -3.68 4.33
CA THR A 101 -27.19 -3.87 4.59
C THR A 101 -27.89 -2.52 4.63
N ASP A 102 -29.20 -2.50 4.86
CA ASP A 102 -29.94 -1.26 5.06
C ASP A 102 -29.57 -0.51 6.35
N GLN A 103 -28.98 -1.20 7.33
CA GLN A 103 -28.67 -0.62 8.63
C GLN A 103 -27.18 -0.30 8.79
N HIS A 104 -26.32 -1.16 8.26
CA HIS A 104 -24.90 -1.09 8.51
C HIS A 104 -24.04 -1.36 7.28
N VAL A 105 -22.84 -0.81 7.30
CA VAL A 105 -21.72 -1.17 6.44
C VAL A 105 -20.67 -1.79 7.35
N VAL A 106 -20.32 -3.06 7.16
CA VAL A 106 -19.26 -3.74 7.93
C VAL A 106 -18.04 -3.87 7.03
N VAL A 107 -16.90 -3.36 7.50
CA VAL A 107 -15.62 -3.44 6.78
C VAL A 107 -14.68 -4.35 7.56
N THR A 108 -14.26 -5.45 6.94
CA THR A 108 -13.27 -6.39 7.50
C THR A 108 -12.08 -6.48 6.59
N GLY A 109 -10.87 -6.33 7.14
CA GLY A 109 -9.64 -6.45 6.37
C GLY A 109 -8.42 -6.10 7.20
N THR A 110 -7.24 -6.17 6.58
CA THR A 110 -5.99 -5.92 7.29
C THR A 110 -5.03 -5.06 6.47
N THR A 111 -4.42 -4.06 7.10
CA THR A 111 -3.38 -3.22 6.50
C THR A 111 -2.21 -3.02 7.47
N GLN A 112 -1.02 -2.70 6.99
CA GLN A 112 0.15 -2.53 7.85
C GLN A 112 0.20 -1.18 8.58
N GLN A 113 -0.52 -0.15 8.11
CA GLN A 113 -0.46 1.19 8.67
C GLN A 113 -1.78 1.61 9.32
N GLU A 114 -1.74 1.95 10.60
CA GLU A 114 -2.91 2.43 11.35
C GLU A 114 -3.47 3.75 10.77
N ALA A 115 -2.60 4.70 10.43
CA ALA A 115 -3.03 5.95 9.80
C ALA A 115 -3.72 5.71 8.44
N TRP A 116 -3.30 4.65 7.73
CA TRP A 116 -3.91 4.24 6.47
C TRP A 116 -5.28 3.59 6.69
N ARG A 117 -5.36 2.66 7.65
CA ARG A 117 -6.61 2.03 8.11
C ARG A 117 -7.67 3.08 8.42
N GLN A 118 -7.33 4.09 9.21
CA GLN A 118 -8.24 5.16 9.60
C GLN A 118 -8.69 6.01 8.41
N ARG A 119 -7.81 6.31 7.46
CA ARG A 119 -8.18 7.03 6.22
C ARG A 119 -9.13 6.21 5.36
N PHE A 120 -8.86 4.91 5.22
CA PHE A 120 -9.71 4.00 4.46
C PHE A 120 -11.12 3.90 5.06
N VAL A 121 -11.20 3.62 6.36
CA VAL A 121 -12.48 3.51 7.09
C VAL A 121 -13.25 4.84 7.06
N ARG A 122 -12.56 5.98 7.23
CA ARG A 122 -13.19 7.31 7.11
C ARG A 122 -13.76 7.55 5.71
N ALA A 123 -13.00 7.24 4.67
CA ALA A 123 -13.48 7.40 3.30
C ALA A 123 -14.73 6.53 3.08
N VAL A 124 -14.74 5.28 3.56
CA VAL A 124 -15.95 4.44 3.50
C VAL A 124 -17.12 5.04 4.29
N ALA A 125 -16.87 5.59 5.48
CA ALA A 125 -17.89 6.23 6.32
C ALA A 125 -18.58 7.40 5.62
N GLU A 126 -17.81 8.25 4.92
CA GLU A 126 -18.32 9.42 4.20
C GLU A 126 -19.36 9.04 3.13
N TYR A 127 -19.29 7.82 2.59
CA TYR A 127 -20.20 7.31 1.57
C TYR A 127 -21.22 6.28 2.09
N SER A 128 -21.36 6.06 3.41
CA SER A 128 -22.34 5.10 3.95
C SER A 128 -23.78 5.59 3.92
N HIS A 129 -24.01 6.86 3.55
CA HIS A 129 -25.32 7.52 3.46
C HIS A 129 -26.19 7.35 4.72
N GLY A 130 -25.58 7.53 5.90
CA GLY A 130 -26.28 7.48 7.19
C GLY A 130 -26.39 6.08 7.81
N ARG A 131 -25.89 5.04 7.13
CA ARG A 131 -25.74 3.71 7.73
C ARG A 131 -24.61 3.69 8.75
N GLU A 132 -24.78 2.86 9.78
CA GLU A 132 -23.75 2.65 10.80
C GLU A 132 -22.54 1.95 10.17
N LEU A 133 -21.35 2.53 10.32
CA LEU A 133 -20.12 1.89 9.89
C LEU A 133 -19.54 1.06 11.03
N VAL A 134 -19.47 -0.25 10.84
CA VAL A 134 -18.85 -1.20 11.78
C VAL A 134 -17.46 -1.57 11.27
N ASP A 135 -16.44 -1.12 11.98
CA ASP A 135 -15.03 -1.32 11.62
C ASP A 135 -14.46 -2.58 12.29
N HIS A 136 -14.25 -3.63 11.50
CA HIS A 136 -13.56 -4.87 11.87
C HIS A 136 -12.18 -4.96 11.21
N THR A 137 -11.60 -3.82 10.81
CA THR A 137 -10.25 -3.80 10.22
C THR A 137 -9.17 -3.89 11.30
N SER A 138 -8.05 -4.51 10.96
CA SER A 138 -6.91 -4.70 11.86
C SER A 138 -5.60 -4.28 11.21
N THR A 139 -4.52 -4.25 12.00
CA THR A 139 -3.18 -4.00 11.49
C THR A 139 -2.27 -5.21 11.56
N ALA A 140 -1.51 -5.47 10.48
CA ALA A 140 -0.49 -6.53 10.43
C ALA A 140 0.65 -6.16 9.48
N GLN A 141 1.88 -6.47 9.88
CA GLN A 141 3.07 -6.12 9.11
C GLN A 141 3.08 -6.79 7.73
N GLY A 142 3.40 -6.01 6.69
CA GLY A 142 3.51 -6.51 5.32
C GLY A 142 2.18 -6.86 4.65
N ALA A 143 1.05 -6.51 5.27
CA ALA A 143 -0.29 -6.64 4.69
C ALA A 143 -0.80 -5.29 4.17
N ASP A 144 -1.65 -5.32 3.15
CA ASP A 144 -2.48 -4.17 2.78
C ASP A 144 -3.84 -4.63 2.24
N PHE A 145 -4.79 -3.70 2.11
CA PHE A 145 -6.12 -4.01 1.58
C PHE A 145 -6.05 -4.46 0.12
N ALA A 146 -6.82 -5.49 -0.24
CA ALA A 146 -6.96 -5.94 -1.62
C ALA A 146 -7.75 -4.99 -2.54
N MET A 147 -8.17 -3.83 -2.03
CA MET A 147 -8.94 -2.82 -2.75
C MET A 147 -8.43 -1.43 -2.40
N THR A 148 -8.42 -0.54 -3.39
CA THR A 148 -8.06 0.86 -3.18
C THR A 148 -9.12 1.61 -2.38
N THR A 149 -8.72 2.67 -1.69
CA THR A 149 -9.62 3.53 -0.92
C THR A 149 -10.74 4.09 -1.79
N THR A 150 -10.40 4.56 -3.00
CA THR A 150 -11.36 5.10 -3.96
C THR A 150 -12.34 4.04 -4.46
N ALA A 151 -11.88 2.82 -4.74
CA ALA A 151 -12.76 1.74 -5.20
C ALA A 151 -13.74 1.31 -4.08
N ALA A 152 -13.26 1.20 -2.84
CA ALA A 152 -14.11 0.86 -1.70
C ALA A 152 -15.16 1.95 -1.44
N ALA A 153 -14.76 3.22 -1.47
CA ALA A 153 -15.67 4.35 -1.31
C ALA A 153 -16.74 4.40 -2.42
N ALA A 154 -16.34 4.23 -3.69
CA ALA A 154 -17.27 4.23 -4.81
C ALA A 154 -18.25 3.06 -4.75
N LEU A 155 -17.77 1.86 -4.38
CA LEU A 155 -18.62 0.68 -4.17
C LEU A 155 -19.64 0.92 -3.08
N VAL A 156 -19.21 1.38 -1.91
CA VAL A 156 -20.10 1.65 -0.77
C VAL A 156 -21.10 2.72 -1.16
N SER A 157 -20.68 3.79 -1.85
CA SER A 157 -21.57 4.82 -2.35
C SER A 157 -22.70 4.23 -3.20
N VAL A 158 -22.39 3.39 -4.19
CA VAL A 158 -23.40 2.78 -5.06
C VAL A 158 -24.34 1.85 -4.28
N LEU A 159 -23.80 1.01 -3.41
CA LEU A 159 -24.58 0.04 -2.64
C LEU A 159 -25.49 0.69 -1.60
N THR A 160 -25.20 1.92 -1.18
CA THR A 160 -25.93 2.59 -0.09
C THR A 160 -26.88 3.69 -0.57
N VAL A 161 -26.89 4.05 -1.86
CA VAL A 161 -27.77 5.11 -2.40
C VAL A 161 -29.26 4.83 -2.20
N GLN A 162 -29.69 3.58 -2.09
CA GLN A 162 -31.11 3.23 -1.88
C GLN A 162 -31.25 2.01 -0.95
N PRO A 163 -32.44 1.82 -0.37
CA PRO A 163 -32.72 0.68 0.52
C PRO A 163 -32.89 -0.64 -0.27
N GLY A 164 -32.95 -1.75 0.46
CA GLY A 164 -33.16 -3.10 -0.06
C GLY A 164 -31.89 -3.78 -0.57
N VAL A 165 -30.71 -3.30 -0.17
CA VAL A 165 -29.42 -3.89 -0.55
C VAL A 165 -28.91 -4.74 0.61
N GLU A 166 -28.67 -6.03 0.36
CA GLU A 166 -28.02 -6.95 1.28
C GLU A 166 -26.90 -7.68 0.53
N VAL A 167 -25.75 -7.02 0.41
CA VAL A 167 -24.67 -7.45 -0.48
C VAL A 167 -23.37 -7.60 0.29
N SER A 168 -22.70 -8.72 0.06
CA SER A 168 -21.35 -8.98 0.52
C SER A 168 -20.38 -8.84 -0.65
N VAL A 169 -19.36 -7.99 -0.48
CA VAL A 169 -18.28 -7.83 -1.45
C VAL A 169 -16.99 -8.32 -0.83
N SER A 170 -16.35 -9.29 -1.48
CA SER A 170 -15.06 -9.83 -1.04
C SER A 170 -14.01 -9.66 -2.13
N ALA A 171 -12.88 -9.06 -1.78
CA ALA A 171 -11.72 -8.92 -2.64
C ALA A 171 -10.57 -9.78 -2.09
N ALA A 172 -10.18 -10.80 -2.82
CA ALA A 172 -9.09 -11.71 -2.44
C ALA A 172 -8.48 -12.34 -3.70
N GLU A 173 -7.17 -12.62 -3.65
CA GLU A 173 -6.46 -13.36 -4.72
C GLU A 173 -6.66 -12.77 -6.13
N GLY A 174 -6.75 -11.44 -6.22
CA GLY A 174 -6.97 -10.76 -7.49
C GLY A 174 -8.36 -10.96 -8.09
N ARG A 175 -9.34 -11.35 -7.27
CA ARG A 175 -10.76 -11.47 -7.63
C ARG A 175 -11.63 -10.62 -6.73
N VAL A 176 -12.73 -10.12 -7.27
CA VAL A 176 -13.78 -9.41 -6.52
C VAL A 176 -15.07 -10.19 -6.68
N GLN A 177 -15.56 -10.81 -5.61
CA GLN A 177 -16.83 -11.52 -5.60
C GLN A 177 -17.91 -10.65 -4.97
N LEU A 178 -19.03 -10.52 -5.69
CA LEU A 178 -20.29 -9.96 -5.20
C LEU A 178 -21.25 -11.11 -4.88
N ASP A 179 -21.84 -11.08 -3.69
CA ASP A 179 -22.81 -12.07 -3.22
C ASP A 179 -23.97 -11.36 -2.52
N GLY A 180 -25.16 -11.96 -2.50
CA GLY A 180 -26.33 -11.43 -1.81
C GLY A 180 -27.46 -10.93 -2.71
N VAL A 181 -28.29 -10.04 -2.16
CA VAL A 181 -29.55 -9.58 -2.75
C VAL A 181 -29.41 -8.15 -3.24
N MET A 182 -29.74 -7.96 -4.53
CA MET A 182 -29.91 -6.65 -5.14
C MET A 182 -31.41 -6.33 -5.29
N PRO A 183 -31.81 -5.06 -5.17
CA PRO A 183 -33.22 -4.69 -5.29
C PRO A 183 -33.77 -4.78 -6.72
N ASP A 184 -32.93 -4.57 -7.74
CA ASP A 184 -33.32 -4.70 -9.15
C ASP A 184 -32.13 -5.02 -10.07
N ASP A 185 -32.43 -5.50 -11.28
CA ASP A 185 -31.42 -5.90 -12.29
C ASP A 185 -30.59 -4.72 -12.81
N ALA A 186 -31.18 -3.53 -12.92
CA ALA A 186 -30.49 -2.36 -13.44
C ALA A 186 -29.34 -1.95 -12.51
N ARG A 187 -29.57 -1.99 -11.20
CA ARG A 187 -28.54 -1.71 -10.19
C ARG A 187 -27.51 -2.80 -10.10
N ARG A 188 -27.93 -4.06 -10.15
CA ARG A 188 -27.00 -5.19 -10.25
C ARG A 188 -26.04 -4.97 -11.41
N ALA A 189 -26.57 -4.69 -12.61
CA ALA A 189 -25.78 -4.42 -13.81
C ALA A 189 -24.84 -3.20 -13.65
N ASN A 190 -25.35 -2.08 -13.12
CA ASN A 190 -24.54 -0.88 -12.89
C ASN A 190 -23.41 -1.11 -11.86
N THR A 191 -23.66 -1.89 -10.82
CA THR A 191 -22.66 -2.22 -9.80
C THR A 191 -21.58 -3.12 -10.38
N VAL A 192 -21.96 -4.14 -11.15
CA VAL A 192 -21.04 -5.02 -11.85
C VAL A 192 -20.22 -4.26 -12.88
N ASP A 193 -20.83 -3.36 -13.65
CA ASP A 193 -20.14 -2.51 -14.63
C ASP A 193 -19.13 -1.56 -13.94
N LEU A 194 -19.51 -0.91 -12.83
CA LEU A 194 -18.59 -0.09 -12.05
C LEU A 194 -17.38 -0.92 -11.58
N LEU A 195 -17.61 -2.07 -10.98
CA LEU A 195 -16.53 -2.94 -10.52
C LEU A 195 -15.68 -3.44 -11.68
N THR A 196 -16.28 -3.76 -12.81
CA THR A 196 -15.56 -4.21 -14.01
C THR A 196 -14.66 -3.10 -14.55
N ARG A 197 -15.07 -1.83 -14.49
CA ARG A 197 -14.23 -0.68 -14.85
C ARG A 197 -13.08 -0.45 -13.88
N LEU A 198 -13.31 -0.70 -12.59
CA LEU A 198 -12.30 -0.49 -11.55
C LEU A 198 -11.25 -1.60 -11.50
N PHE A 199 -11.66 -2.85 -11.71
CA PHE A 199 -10.81 -4.03 -11.53
C PHE A 199 -10.47 -4.79 -12.82
N GLY A 200 -11.18 -4.50 -13.92
CA GLY A 200 -11.01 -5.17 -15.20
C GLY A 200 -11.99 -6.33 -15.44
N ALA A 201 -12.22 -6.63 -16.71
CA ALA A 201 -13.04 -7.77 -17.13
C ALA A 201 -12.38 -9.10 -16.73
N GLY A 202 -13.15 -10.01 -16.14
CA GLY A 202 -12.68 -11.32 -15.68
C GLY A 202 -12.19 -11.37 -14.22
N VAL A 203 -12.10 -10.22 -13.55
CA VAL A 203 -11.78 -10.13 -12.11
C VAL A 203 -13.02 -10.18 -11.24
N VAL A 204 -14.14 -9.64 -11.73
CA VAL A 204 -15.40 -9.54 -11.01
C VAL A 204 -16.24 -10.81 -11.21
N VAL A 205 -16.67 -11.41 -10.11
CA VAL A 205 -17.56 -12.57 -10.07
C VAL A 205 -18.86 -12.17 -9.39
N ASP A 206 -19.94 -12.09 -10.17
CA ASP A 206 -21.26 -11.73 -9.65
C ASP A 206 -22.09 -12.98 -9.33
N LYS A 207 -22.42 -13.15 -8.05
CA LYS A 207 -23.34 -14.17 -7.53
C LYS A 207 -24.60 -13.55 -6.91
N THR A 208 -24.85 -12.27 -7.17
CA THR A 208 -26.04 -11.59 -6.65
C THR A 208 -27.30 -12.06 -7.36
N HIS A 209 -28.42 -11.97 -6.66
CA HIS A 209 -29.74 -12.23 -7.20
C HIS A 209 -30.67 -11.06 -6.92
N VAL A 210 -31.64 -10.85 -7.80
CA VAL A 210 -32.63 -9.78 -7.64
C VAL A 210 -33.74 -10.25 -6.72
N GLN A 211 -34.16 -9.37 -5.80
CA GLN A 211 -35.25 -9.62 -4.87
C GLN A 211 -36.51 -10.09 -5.64
N GLY A 212 -37.06 -11.25 -5.25
CA GLY A 212 -38.24 -11.83 -5.90
C GLY A 212 -37.97 -12.76 -7.08
N SER A 213 -36.70 -12.97 -7.48
CA SER A 213 -36.34 -14.01 -8.46
C SER A 213 -36.25 -15.39 -7.79
N PRO A 214 -36.77 -16.48 -8.40
CA PRO A 214 -36.61 -17.83 -7.88
C PRO A 214 -35.13 -18.24 -7.86
N ARG A 215 -34.72 -18.94 -6.79
CA ARG A 215 -33.35 -19.46 -6.58
C ARG A 215 -33.00 -20.60 -7.52
#